data_AF-A0AAD7FEF5-F1
#
_entry.id   AF-A0AAD7FEF5-F1
#
_cell.length_a   1.000
_cell.length_b   1.000
_cell.length_c   1.000
_cell.angle_alpha   90.00
_cell.angle_beta   90.00
_cell.angle_gamma   90.00
#
_symmetry.space_group_name_H-M   'P 1'
#
loop_
_entity.id
_entity.type
_entity.pdbx_description
1 polymer ?
#
loop_
_entity_poly.entity_id
_entity_poly.type
_entity_poly.pdbx_seq_one_letter_code
_entity_poly.pdbx_strand_id
1 'polypeptide(L)'
;MNSGLSCDASSCSLHCVSTSPLSSPFPELHSHNGVPSDFQHAIIYNSIRRARENLARVEAVIATLATRRAELDKFIRDHTGMVSAMRRFPNEILAEIFSRCVDPDAEFDPLRNGVWILGRVCQRWRAVALGTPELW
;
A
#
# COMPACT_ATOMS: atom_id res chain seq x y z
N MET A 1 -5.30 -18.74 33.50
CA MET A 1 -5.58 -17.33 33.19
C MET A 1 -6.01 -17.27 31.74
N ASN A 2 -7.31 -17.03 31.53
CA ASN A 2 -7.96 -17.01 30.21
C ASN A 2 -7.46 -15.81 29.41
N SER A 3 -6.64 -16.07 28.38
CA SER A 3 -6.33 -15.07 27.36
C SER A 3 -7.48 -15.09 26.35
N GLY A 4 -8.47 -14.23 26.59
CA GLY A 4 -9.58 -14.03 25.67
C GLY A 4 -9.05 -13.66 24.28
N LEU A 5 -9.39 -14.49 23.30
CA LEU A 5 -9.28 -14.14 21.89
C LEU A 5 -10.23 -12.96 21.65
N SER A 6 -9.68 -11.75 21.70
CA SER A 6 -10.38 -10.54 21.26
C SER A 6 -10.49 -10.64 19.75
N CYS A 7 -11.64 -11.13 19.28
CA CYS A 7 -11.99 -11.08 17.87
C CYS A 7 -12.28 -9.61 17.52
N ASP A 8 -11.28 -8.95 16.93
CA ASP A 8 -11.43 -7.62 16.36
C ASP A 8 -12.53 -7.66 15.28
N ALA A 9 -13.53 -6.77 15.38
CA ALA A 9 -14.69 -6.71 14.48
C ALA A 9 -14.30 -6.58 12.98
N SER A 10 -13.07 -6.14 12.71
CA SER A 10 -12.46 -6.04 11.37
C SER A 10 -12.21 -7.40 10.71
N SER A 11 -12.03 -8.47 11.48
CA SER A 11 -11.73 -9.83 10.98
C SER A 11 -12.96 -10.52 10.37
N CYS A 12 -14.17 -10.16 10.82
CA CYS A 12 -15.41 -10.79 10.35
C CYS A 12 -15.88 -10.31 8.97
N SER A 13 -15.31 -9.25 8.40
CA SER A 13 -15.78 -8.67 7.13
C SER A 13 -15.29 -9.43 5.89
N LEU A 14 -14.16 -10.14 5.99
CA LEU A 14 -13.55 -10.87 4.87
C LEU A 14 -14.20 -12.23 4.62
N HIS A 15 -14.92 -12.78 5.61
CA HIS A 15 -15.48 -14.13 5.53
C HIS A 15 -16.77 -14.25 4.71
N CYS A 16 -17.25 -13.16 4.09
CA CYS A 16 -18.53 -13.11 3.39
C CYS A 16 -18.45 -12.90 1.87
N VAL A 17 -17.26 -12.98 1.26
CA VAL A 17 -17.14 -12.95 -0.20
C VAL A 17 -17.37 -14.37 -0.72
N SER A 18 -18.63 -14.67 -1.08
CA SER A 18 -18.99 -15.92 -1.74
C SER A 18 -18.17 -16.08 -3.03
N THR A 19 -17.30 -17.08 -3.07
CA THR A 19 -16.43 -17.43 -4.21
C THR A 19 -17.07 -18.44 -5.17
N SER A 20 -18.35 -18.75 -5.01
CA SER A 20 -19.05 -19.65 -5.93
C SER A 20 -18.98 -19.11 -7.37
N PRO A 21 -18.64 -19.96 -8.36
CA PRO A 21 -18.57 -19.54 -9.75
C PRO A 21 -19.93 -19.04 -10.23
N LEU A 22 -19.94 -17.91 -10.94
CA LEU A 22 -21.13 -17.36 -11.57
C LEU A 22 -21.49 -18.23 -12.79
N SER A 23 -22.49 -19.11 -12.65
CA SER A 23 -23.04 -19.87 -13.76
C SER A 23 -24.23 -19.13 -14.38
N SER A 24 -24.30 -19.13 -15.72
CA SER A 24 -25.47 -18.59 -16.43
C SER A 24 -26.70 -19.45 -16.13
N PRO A 25 -27.87 -18.84 -15.84
CA PRO A 25 -29.11 -19.58 -15.64
C PRO A 25 -29.62 -20.27 -16.92
N PHE A 26 -29.20 -19.82 -18.11
CA PHE A 26 -29.53 -20.42 -19.40
C PHE A 26 -28.29 -20.46 -20.30
N PRO A 27 -27.37 -21.42 -20.08
CA PRO A 27 -26.14 -21.53 -20.86
C PRO A 27 -26.39 -21.82 -22.34
N GLU A 28 -27.54 -22.42 -22.69
CA GLU A 28 -27.92 -22.75 -24.06
C GLU A 28 -28.18 -21.51 -24.92
N LEU A 29 -28.65 -20.42 -24.29
CA LEU A 29 -28.87 -19.13 -24.96
C LEU A 29 -27.57 -18.38 -25.27
N HIS A 30 -26.44 -18.81 -24.71
CA HIS A 30 -25.13 -18.28 -25.12
C HIS A 30 -24.58 -18.95 -26.39
N SER A 31 -25.04 -20.17 -26.72
CA SER A 31 -24.62 -20.89 -27.92
C SER A 31 -25.62 -20.76 -29.09
N HIS A 32 -26.89 -20.50 -28.80
CA HIS A 32 -27.93 -20.26 -29.79
C HIS A 32 -28.49 -18.84 -29.65
N ASN A 33 -28.44 -18.04 -30.73
CA ASN A 33 -28.99 -16.67 -30.79
C ASN A 33 -30.54 -16.63 -30.82
N GLY A 34 -31.20 -17.56 -30.13
CA GLY A 34 -32.66 -17.61 -30.01
C GLY A 34 -33.18 -16.48 -29.13
N VAL A 35 -34.39 -15.98 -29.43
CA VAL A 35 -35.04 -14.95 -28.62
C VAL A 35 -35.46 -15.57 -27.28
N PRO A 36 -35.02 -15.04 -26.12
CA PRO A 36 -35.45 -15.55 -24.82
C PRO A 36 -36.94 -15.30 -24.61
N SER A 37 -37.63 -16.22 -23.94
CA SER A 37 -39.01 -16.01 -23.50
C SER A 37 -39.09 -14.95 -22.39
N ASP A 38 -40.27 -14.38 -22.15
CA ASP A 38 -40.49 -13.37 -21.09
C ASP A 38 -40.04 -13.86 -19.70
N PHE A 39 -40.26 -15.15 -19.42
CA PHE A 39 -39.78 -15.78 -18.19
C PHE A 39 -38.25 -15.82 -18.13
N GLN A 40 -37.58 -16.22 -19.22
CA GLN A 40 -36.12 -16.23 -19.29
C GLN A 40 -35.55 -14.81 -19.14
N HIS A 41 -36.19 -13.81 -19.76
CA HIS A 41 -35.88 -12.40 -19.60
C HIS A 41 -35.90 -11.97 -18.12
N ALA A 42 -36.97 -12.31 -17.38
CA ALA A 42 -37.09 -11.97 -15.97
C ALA A 42 -35.98 -12.61 -15.11
N ILE A 43 -35.63 -13.86 -15.37
CA ILE A 43 -34.57 -14.58 -14.64
C ILE A 43 -33.18 -14.00 -14.96
N ILE A 44 -32.90 -13.72 -16.23
CA ILE A 44 -31.64 -13.09 -16.66
C ILE A 44 -31.50 -11.71 -16.02
N TYR A 45 -32.55 -10.89 -16.05
CA TYR A 45 -32.53 -9.54 -15.46
C TYR A 45 -32.26 -9.59 -13.95
N ASN A 46 -32.92 -10.49 -13.22
CA ASN A 46 -32.67 -10.67 -11.79
C ASN A 46 -31.24 -11.14 -11.49
N SER A 47 -30.70 -12.02 -12.32
CA SER A 47 -29.32 -12.51 -12.21
C SER A 47 -28.31 -11.37 -12.41
N ILE A 48 -28.52 -10.53 -13.42
CA ILE A 48 -27.70 -9.33 -13.68
C ILE A 48 -27.79 -8.34 -12.51
N ARG A 49 -28.99 -8.09 -11.98
CA ARG A 49 -29.18 -7.19 -10.84
C ARG A 49 -28.39 -7.67 -9.62
N ARG A 50 -28.53 -8.96 -9.26
CA ARG A 50 -27.79 -9.57 -8.15
C ARG A 50 -26.27 -9.50 -8.36
N ALA A 51 -25.80 -9.75 -9.59
CA ALA A 51 -24.38 -9.66 -9.91
C ALA A 51 -23.85 -8.22 -9.73
N ARG A 52 -24.61 -7.20 -10.15
CA ARG A 52 -24.26 -5.79 -9.95
C ARG A 52 -24.22 -5.40 -8.47
N GLU A 53 -25.18 -5.85 -7.67
CA GLU A 53 -25.20 -5.62 -6.22
C GLU A 53 -23.99 -6.26 -5.53
N ASN A 54 -23.64 -7.49 -5.93
CA ASN A 54 -22.45 -8.17 -5.44
C ASN A 54 -21.16 -7.45 -5.84
N LEU A 55 -21.08 -6.96 -7.09
CA LEU A 55 -19.93 -6.19 -7.56
C LEU A 55 -19.74 -4.92 -6.73
N ALA A 56 -20.80 -4.13 -6.54
CA ALA A 56 -20.76 -2.91 -5.73
C ALA A 56 -20.33 -3.20 -4.28
N ARG A 57 -20.79 -4.32 -3.71
CA ARG A 57 -20.37 -4.75 -2.37
C ARG A 57 -18.88 -5.09 -2.31
N VAL A 58 -18.36 -5.82 -3.31
CA VAL A 58 -16.93 -6.16 -3.39
C VAL A 58 -16.08 -4.89 -3.57
N GLU A 59 -16.50 -3.97 -4.43
CA GLU A 59 -15.83 -2.68 -4.64
C GLU A 59 -15.76 -1.85 -3.34
N ALA A 60 -16.85 -1.81 -2.56
CA ALA A 60 -16.87 -1.12 -1.27
C ALA A 60 -15.89 -1.74 -0.25
N VAL A 61 -15.78 -3.07 -0.22
CA VAL A 61 -14.80 -3.77 0.62
C VAL A 61 -13.38 -3.45 0.16
N ILE A 62 -13.11 -3.48 -1.15
CA ILE A 62 -11.80 -3.11 -1.71
C ILE A 62 -11.42 -1.68 -1.31
N ALA A 63 -12.33 -0.71 -1.44
CA ALA A 63 -12.08 0.68 -1.07
C ALA A 63 -11.76 0.83 0.42
N THR A 64 -12.49 0.12 1.27
CA THR A 64 -12.26 0.10 2.73
C THR A 64 -10.89 -0.46 3.07
N LEU A 65 -10.54 -1.61 2.49
CA LEU A 65 -9.25 -2.27 2.71
C LEU A 65 -8.08 -1.45 2.17
N ALA A 66 -8.26 -0.79 1.02
CA ALA A 66 -7.26 0.11 0.44
C ALA A 66 -6.97 1.30 1.36
N THR A 67 -8.03 1.91 1.93
CA THR A 67 -7.91 2.99 2.91
C THR A 67 -7.16 2.50 4.15
N ARG A 68 -7.56 1.36 4.70
CA ARG A 68 -6.90 0.78 5.88
C ARG A 68 -5.43 0.46 5.64
N ARG A 69 -5.10 -0.08 4.46
CA ARG A 69 -3.71 -0.32 4.05
C ARG A 69 -2.91 0.97 4.02
N ALA A 70 -3.45 2.04 3.42
CA ALA A 70 -2.77 3.33 3.35
C ALA A 70 -2.49 3.92 4.75
N GLU A 71 -3.44 3.79 5.69
CA GLU A 71 -3.25 4.20 7.09
C GLU A 71 -2.13 3.42 7.77
N LEU A 72 -2.12 2.09 7.63
CA LEU A 72 -1.10 1.22 8.21
C LEU A 72 0.28 1.49 7.61
N ASP A 73 0.36 1.65 6.29
CA ASP A 73 1.61 1.98 5.59
C ASP A 73 2.15 3.33 6.09
N LYS A 74 1.28 4.32 6.31
CA LYS A 74 1.68 5.60 6.91
C LYS A 74 2.19 5.41 8.34
N PHE A 75 1.44 4.68 9.19
CA PHE A 75 1.83 4.40 10.56
C PHE A 75 3.21 3.75 10.63
N ILE A 76 3.46 2.71 9.81
CA ILE A 76 4.75 2.03 9.74
C ILE A 76 5.84 3.03 9.35
N ARG A 77 5.68 3.78 8.25
CA ARG A 77 6.71 4.74 7.80
C ARG A 77 7.06 5.77 8.88
N ASP A 78 6.05 6.36 9.52
CA ASP A 78 6.25 7.40 10.53
C ASP A 78 7.05 6.86 11.73
N HIS A 79 6.72 5.64 12.18
CA HIS A 79 7.35 5.02 13.35
C HIS A 79 8.71 4.38 13.04
N THR A 80 8.87 3.75 11.88
CA THR A 80 10.18 3.23 11.42
C THR A 80 11.20 4.37 11.35
N GLY A 81 10.80 5.55 10.89
CA GLY A 81 11.63 6.74 10.94
C GLY A 81 12.05 7.09 12.37
N MET A 82 11.11 7.05 13.33
CA MET A 82 11.36 7.38 14.74
C MET A 82 12.33 6.42 15.43
N VAL A 83 12.22 5.13 15.17
CA VAL A 83 13.08 4.11 15.79
C VAL A 83 14.37 3.85 15.02
N SER A 84 14.59 4.54 13.90
CA SER A 84 15.81 4.41 13.11
C SER A 84 17.06 4.68 13.96
N ALA A 85 18.02 3.76 13.90
CA ALA A 85 19.32 3.91 14.57
C ALA A 85 20.03 5.22 14.20
N MET A 86 19.77 5.73 12.99
CA MET A 86 20.35 6.99 12.49
C MET A 86 19.88 8.22 13.27
N ARG A 87 18.74 8.15 13.98
CA ARG A 87 18.32 9.20 14.92
C ARG A 87 19.07 9.15 16.25
N ARG A 88 19.71 8.02 16.58
CA ARG A 88 20.43 7.82 17.86
C ARG A 88 21.93 8.11 17.77
N PHE A 89 22.51 8.07 16.58
CA PHE A 89 23.93 8.39 16.41
C PHE A 89 24.21 9.84 16.78
N PRO A 90 25.34 10.14 17.44
CA PRO A 90 25.87 11.50 17.56
C PRO A 90 26.17 12.13 16.19
N ASN A 91 26.31 13.46 16.13
CA ASN A 91 26.56 14.14 14.86
C ASN A 91 27.94 13.78 14.28
N GLU A 92 28.92 13.50 15.13
CA GLU A 92 30.29 13.14 14.78
C GLU A 92 30.32 11.78 14.06
N ILE A 93 29.54 10.81 14.56
CA ILE A 93 29.42 9.50 13.92
C ILE A 93 28.68 9.61 12.58
N LEU A 94 27.68 10.48 12.48
CA LEU A 94 27.02 10.75 11.20
C LEU A 94 27.98 11.41 10.19
N ALA A 95 28.80 12.37 10.62
CA ALA A 95 29.81 13.00 9.79
C ALA A 95 30.85 11.99 9.26
N GLU A 96 31.33 11.09 10.13
CA GLU A 96 32.26 10.01 9.74
C GLU A 96 31.64 8.99 8.78
N ILE A 97 30.34 8.71 8.92
CA ILE A 97 29.62 7.88 7.93
C ILE A 97 29.54 8.63 6.60
N PHE A 98 29.19 9.91 6.64
CA PHE A 98 29.04 10.74 5.44
C PHE A 98 30.35 10.85 4.65
N SER A 99 31.49 11.03 5.33
CA SER A 99 32.81 11.14 4.68
C SER A 99 33.21 9.87 3.94
N ARG A 100 32.70 8.71 4.37
CA ARG A 100 32.92 7.41 3.70
C ARG A 100 31.94 7.12 2.57
N CYS A 101 30.80 7.82 2.55
CA CYS A 101 29.74 7.63 1.56
C CYS A 101 29.81 8.64 0.41
N VAL A 102 30.47 9.77 0.62
CA VAL A 102 30.72 10.77 -0.42
C VAL A 102 32.05 10.43 -1.07
N ASP A 103 32.00 10.05 -2.34
CA ASP A 103 33.21 9.85 -3.15
C ASP A 103 33.76 11.22 -3.58
N PRO A 104 34.96 11.62 -3.13
CA PRO A 104 35.58 12.89 -3.51
C PRO A 104 36.00 12.93 -4.99
N ASP A 105 36.17 11.77 -5.63
CA ASP A 105 36.64 11.64 -7.02
C ASP A 105 35.48 11.44 -8.01
N ALA A 106 34.24 11.37 -7.54
CA ALA A 106 33.07 11.23 -8.40
C ALA A 106 32.86 12.48 -9.28
N GLU A 107 32.53 12.26 -10.55
CA GLU A 107 32.13 13.34 -11.45
C GLU A 107 31.00 14.16 -10.81
N PHE A 108 31.21 15.48 -10.75
CA PHE A 108 30.34 16.40 -10.02
C PHE A 108 28.94 16.43 -10.65
N ASP A 109 28.03 15.65 -10.08
CA ASP A 109 26.59 15.71 -10.36
C ASP A 109 25.83 16.00 -9.07
N PRO A 110 25.38 17.25 -8.84
CA PRO A 110 24.62 17.64 -7.65
C PRO A 110 23.31 16.87 -7.43
N LEU A 111 22.81 16.18 -8.46
CA LEU A 111 21.58 15.41 -8.41
C LEU A 111 21.82 13.94 -8.09
N ARG A 112 23.02 13.41 -8.32
CA ARG A 112 23.32 11.98 -8.22
C ARG A 112 24.47 11.65 -7.25
N ASN A 113 25.44 12.55 -7.10
CA ASN A 113 26.66 12.34 -6.32
C ASN A 113 26.91 13.52 -5.36
N GLY A 114 27.73 13.30 -4.33
CA GLY A 114 28.23 14.37 -3.45
C GLY A 114 27.39 14.66 -2.20
N VAL A 115 27.86 15.61 -1.40
CA VAL A 115 27.30 15.95 -0.07
C VAL A 115 25.82 16.36 -0.12
N TRP A 116 25.38 16.96 -1.23
CA TRP A 116 24.02 17.47 -1.41
C TRP A 116 22.94 16.38 -1.30
N ILE A 117 23.24 15.13 -1.64
CA ILE A 117 22.27 14.02 -1.54
C ILE A 117 21.93 13.70 -0.07
N LEU A 118 22.89 13.85 0.84
CA LEU A 118 22.70 13.62 2.28
C LEU A 118 21.68 14.60 2.85
N GLY A 119 21.70 15.84 2.36
CA GLY A 119 20.77 16.90 2.73
C GLY A 119 19.32 16.65 2.30
N ARG A 120 19.03 15.64 1.46
CA ARG A 120 17.66 15.30 1.03
C ARG A 120 16.97 14.30 1.95
N VAL A 121 17.71 13.62 2.83
CA VAL A 121 17.17 12.57 3.70
C VAL A 121 16.33 13.14 4.84
N CYS A 122 16.88 14.08 5.62
CA CYS A 122 16.15 14.78 6.67
C CYS A 122 16.84 16.09 7.07
N GLN A 123 16.14 16.94 7.83
CA GLN A 123 16.69 18.21 8.32
C GLN A 123 17.99 18.02 9.12
N ARG A 124 18.08 16.97 9.94
CA ARG A 124 19.26 16.69 10.76
C ARG A 124 20.48 16.36 9.91
N TRP A 125 20.33 15.50 8.89
CA TRP A 125 21.44 15.16 8.00
C TRP A 125 21.94 16.38 7.23
N ARG A 126 21.01 17.24 6.78
CA ARG A 126 21.38 18.51 6.15
C ARG A 126 22.20 19.40 7.08
N ALA A 127 21.79 19.53 8.35
CA ALA A 127 22.53 20.31 9.34
C ALA A 127 23.94 19.74 9.59
N VAL A 128 24.05 18.42 9.74
CA VAL A 128 25.37 17.76 9.92
C VAL A 128 26.24 17.94 8.68
N ALA A 129 25.70 17.69 7.49
CA ALA A 129 26.46 17.78 6.25
C ALA A 129 26.96 19.21 5.93
N LEU A 130 26.15 20.23 6.21
CA LEU A 130 26.56 21.64 6.08
C LEU A 130 27.53 22.08 7.19
N GLY A 131 27.44 21.46 8.37
CA GLY A 131 28.29 21.76 9.52
C GLY A 131 29.60 20.97 9.58
N THR A 132 29.87 20.11 8.59
CA THR A 132 31.08 19.28 8.52
C THR A 132 31.93 19.75 7.32
N PRO A 133 32.93 20.63 7.54
CA PRO A 133 33.76 21.17 6.47
C PRO A 133 34.50 20.12 5.65
N GLU A 134 34.86 18.99 6.26
CA GLU A 134 35.62 17.90 5.63
C GLU A 134 34.87 17.17 4.51
N LEU A 135 33.56 17.44 4.35
CA LEU A 135 32.76 16.85 3.27
C LEU A 135 32.85 17.65 1.96
N TRP A 136 33.35 18.89 1.99
CA TRP A 136 33.37 19.84 0.87
C TRP A 136 34.77 20.09 0.32
#